data_AF-A0A2S7JCS2-F1
#
_entry.id   AF-A0A2S7JCS2-F1
#
_cell.length_a   1.000
_cell.length_b   1.000
_cell.length_c   1.000
_cell.angle_alpha   90.00
_cell.angle_beta   90.00
_cell.angle_gamma   90.00
#
_symmetry.space_group_name_H-M   'P 1'
#
loop_
_entity.id
_entity.type
_entity.pdbx_description
1 polymer ?
#
loop_
_entity_poly.entity_id
_entity_poly.type
_entity_poly.pdbx_seq_one_letter_code
_entity_poly.pdbx_strand_id
1 'polypeptide(L)'
;MNVPESFPRNPWPAALSGAQPKLALRLVDGQYVAGISDEEREARYAMCADLVEQLVAYCQRKQAQQPEKPLETLLEQVDAAVRTKGWDTSPIELTWCIARVRERLL
;
A
#
# COMPACT_ATOMS: atom_id res chain seq x y z
N MET A 1 -3.61 17.27 0.37
CA MET A 1 -4.66 16.22 0.35
C MET A 1 -4.72 15.62 1.75
N ASN A 2 -5.86 15.16 2.31
CA ASN A 2 -5.82 14.60 3.68
C ASN A 2 -5.44 13.10 3.64
N VAL A 3 -4.15 12.80 3.80
CA VAL A 3 -3.64 11.42 3.81
C VAL A 3 -3.88 10.79 5.18
N PRO A 4 -4.60 9.65 5.27
CA PRO A 4 -4.94 9.04 6.56
C PRO A 4 -3.70 8.58 7.33
N GLU A 5 -3.72 8.65 8.65
CA GLU A 5 -2.62 8.19 9.52
C GLU A 5 -2.26 6.70 9.32
N SER A 6 -3.23 5.89 8.90
CA SER A 6 -3.01 4.47 8.55
C SER A 6 -2.10 4.26 7.33
N PHE A 7 -1.94 5.27 6.46
CA PHE A 7 -1.09 5.17 5.29
C PHE A 7 0.39 5.30 5.68
N PRO A 8 1.29 4.43 5.17
CA PRO A 8 2.69 4.40 5.58
C PRO A 8 3.38 5.77 5.49
N ARG A 9 4.15 6.12 6.53
CA ARG A 9 5.05 7.29 6.51
C ARG A 9 6.43 6.98 5.93
N ASN A 10 6.82 5.70 5.96
CA ASN A 10 8.04 5.24 5.35
C ASN A 10 7.75 3.98 4.50
N PRO A 11 7.65 4.10 3.16
CA PRO A 11 7.40 2.96 2.29
C PRO A 11 8.58 1.99 2.20
N TRP A 12 9.81 2.43 2.48
CA TRP A 12 11.01 1.60 2.49
C TRP A 12 11.78 1.77 3.81
N PRO A 13 11.30 1.17 4.92
CA PRO A 13 12.03 1.19 6.16
C PRO A 13 13.38 0.50 5.95
N ALA A 14 14.47 1.27 6.10
CA ALA A 14 15.82 0.74 5.94
C ALA A 14 16.06 -0.35 7.01
N ALA A 15 16.09 -1.61 6.58
CA ALA A 15 16.58 -2.71 7.39
C ALA A 15 18.12 -2.67 7.39
N LEU A 16 18.70 -1.70 8.10
CA LEU A 16 20.14 -1.72 8.37
C LEU A 16 20.39 -2.66 9.56
N SER A 17 20.91 -3.85 9.26
CA SER A 17 21.43 -4.79 10.25
C SER A 17 22.51 -4.13 11.11
N GLY A 18 22.19 -3.90 12.38
CA GLY A 18 23.09 -3.37 13.40
C GLY A 18 22.32 -3.08 14.68
N ALA A 19 22.90 -3.40 15.84
CA ALA A 19 22.28 -3.32 17.16
C ALA A 19 21.92 -1.89 17.66
N GLN A 20 21.83 -0.90 16.77
CA GLN A 20 21.37 0.45 17.07
C GLN A 20 20.41 0.94 15.97
N PRO A 21 19.31 1.65 16.32
CA PRO A 21 18.39 2.19 15.33
C PRO A 21 19.09 3.30 14.53
N LYS A 22 19.63 2.92 13.37
CA LYS A 22 20.15 3.87 12.38
C LYS A 22 18.95 4.43 11.62
N LEU A 23 18.42 5.56 12.07
CA LEU A 23 17.45 6.34 11.32
C LEU A 23 18.08 6.72 9.98
N ALA A 24 17.50 6.23 8.87
CA ALA A 24 17.87 6.66 7.54
C ALA A 24 17.34 8.08 7.32
N LEU A 25 18.12 9.07 7.77
CA LEU A 25 17.81 10.49 7.65
C LEU A 25 18.38 11.05 6.35
N ARG A 26 17.56 11.76 5.58
CA ARG A 26 18.00 12.58 4.45
C ARG A 26 17.89 14.06 4.84
N LEU A 27 18.87 14.87 4.46
CA LEU A 27 18.79 16.32 4.61
C LEU A 27 18.02 16.89 3.41
N VAL A 28 16.86 17.49 3.65
CA VAL A 28 16.06 18.22 2.65
C VAL A 28 15.81 19.61 3.21
N ASP A 29 16.19 20.65 2.47
CA ASP A 29 16.06 22.06 2.88
C ASP A 29 16.59 22.37 4.30
N GLY A 30 17.69 21.72 4.69
CA GLY A 30 18.32 21.91 6.00
C GLY A 30 17.63 21.17 7.16
N GLN A 31 16.59 20.37 6.90
CA GLN A 31 15.92 19.52 7.89
C GLN A 31 16.23 18.04 7.67
N TYR A 32 16.47 17.31 8.76
CA TYR A 32 16.64 15.86 8.73
C TYR A 32 15.27 15.19 8.63
N VAL A 33 14.94 14.65 7.45
CA VAL A 33 13.72 13.91 7.19
C VAL A 33 14.00 12.41 7.28
N ALA A 34 13.24 11.70 8.12
CA ALA A 34 13.22 10.24 8.12
C ALA A 34 12.12 9.76 7.16
N GLY A 35 12.46 8.98 6.13
CA GLY A 35 11.48 8.51 5.14
C GLY A 35 11.25 9.51 3.99
N ILE A 36 10.04 9.51 3.42
CA ILE A 36 9.63 10.38 2.32
C ILE A 36 9.02 11.69 2.85
N SER A 37 9.05 12.77 2.06
CA SER A 37 8.41 14.03 2.41
C SER A 37 6.88 13.90 2.48
N ASP A 38 6.20 14.87 3.08
CA ASP A 38 4.73 14.87 3.09
C ASP A 38 4.14 14.95 1.68
N GLU A 39 4.75 15.72 0.78
CA GLU A 39 4.34 15.82 -0.63
C GLU A 39 4.53 14.48 -1.37
N GLU A 40 5.68 13.84 -1.18
CA GLU A 40 5.93 12.49 -1.72
C GLU A 40 4.89 11.51 -1.15
N ARG A 41 4.59 11.59 0.15
CA ARG A 41 3.57 10.74 0.80
C ARG A 41 2.17 10.99 0.24
N GLU A 42 1.80 12.23 -0.06
CA GLU A 42 0.56 12.56 -0.75
C GLU A 42 0.50 11.93 -2.15
N ALA A 43 1.59 12.02 -2.92
CA ALA A 43 1.65 11.40 -4.25
C ALA A 43 1.57 9.87 -4.19
N ARG A 44 2.32 9.25 -3.26
CA ARG A 44 2.26 7.80 -2.98
C ARG A 44 0.85 7.37 -2.58
N TYR A 45 0.21 8.14 -1.70
CA TYR A 45 -1.16 7.88 -1.27
C TYR A 45 -2.15 7.96 -2.43
N ALA A 46 -2.06 9.00 -3.28
CA ALA A 46 -2.96 9.14 -4.42
C ALA A 46 -2.88 7.94 -5.38
N MET A 47 -1.67 7.46 -5.68
CA MET A 47 -1.48 6.25 -6.49
C MET A 47 -2.07 5.00 -5.82
N CYS A 48 -1.85 4.83 -4.51
CA CYS A 48 -2.37 3.69 -3.77
C CYS A 48 -3.90 3.73 -3.64
N ALA A 49 -4.48 4.92 -3.45
CA ALA A 49 -5.93 5.11 -3.38
C ALA A 49 -6.60 4.74 -4.70
N ASP A 50 -6.03 5.17 -5.83
CA ASP A 50 -6.52 4.76 -7.16
C ASP A 50 -6.43 3.24 -7.35
N LEU A 51 -5.30 2.63 -6.96
CA LEU A 51 -5.15 1.17 -7.01
C LEU A 51 -6.24 0.45 -6.17
N VAL A 52 -6.57 0.96 -4.98
CA VAL A 52 -7.66 0.41 -4.16
C VAL A 52 -8.99 0.45 -4.92
N GLU A 53 -9.34 1.58 -5.55
CA GLU A 53 -10.58 1.67 -6.34
C GLU A 53 -10.61 0.65 -7.48
N GLN A 54 -9.50 0.52 -8.22
CA GLN A 54 -9.37 -0.44 -9.32
C GLN A 54 -9.53 -1.89 -8.83
N LEU A 55 -8.92 -2.25 -7.70
CA LEU A 55 -9.01 -3.60 -7.13
C LEU A 55 -10.40 -3.90 -6.59
N VAL A 56 -11.07 -2.93 -5.94
CA VAL A 56 -12.46 -3.08 -5.49
C VAL A 56 -13.38 -3.36 -6.67
N ALA A 57 -13.30 -2.53 -7.73
CA ALA A 57 -14.10 -2.71 -8.94
C ALA A 57 -13.81 -4.06 -9.62
N TYR A 58 -12.54 -4.46 -9.68
CA TYR A 58 -12.14 -5.76 -10.20
C TYR A 58 -12.76 -6.92 -9.41
N CYS A 59 -12.65 -6.89 -8.07
CA CYS A 59 -13.18 -7.94 -7.20
C CYS A 59 -14.70 -8.05 -7.30
N GLN A 60 -15.43 -6.93 -7.26
CA GLN A 60 -16.89 -6.92 -7.42
C GLN A 60 -17.32 -7.52 -8.75
N ARG A 61 -16.69 -7.11 -9.85
CA ARG A 61 -16.96 -7.67 -11.18
C ARG A 61 -16.68 -9.17 -11.23
N LYS A 62 -15.59 -9.61 -10.60
CA LYS A 62 -15.21 -11.03 -10.59
C LYS A 62 -16.15 -11.87 -9.73
N GLN A 63 -16.61 -11.33 -8.59
CA GLN A 63 -17.60 -11.95 -7.72
C GLN A 63 -18.95 -12.12 -8.43
N ALA A 64 -19.38 -11.12 -9.20
CA ALA A 64 -20.60 -11.21 -10.00
C ALA A 64 -20.52 -12.27 -11.12
N GLN A 65 -19.31 -12.54 -11.64
CA GLN A 65 -19.08 -13.57 -12.65
C GLN A 65 -18.93 -14.98 -12.06
N GLN A 66 -18.60 -15.09 -10.77
CA GLN A 66 -18.32 -16.35 -10.06
C GLN A 66 -18.96 -16.32 -8.67
N PRO A 67 -20.31 -16.24 -8.57
CA PRO A 67 -21.00 -16.08 -7.29
C PRO A 67 -20.78 -17.26 -6.33
N GLU A 68 -20.46 -18.44 -6.85
CA GLU A 68 -20.13 -19.65 -6.08
C GLU A 68 -18.78 -19.58 -5.37
N LYS A 69 -17.90 -18.67 -5.79
CA LYS A 69 -16.57 -18.56 -5.22
C LYS A 69 -16.60 -17.67 -3.98
N PRO A 70 -16.06 -18.10 -2.83
CA PRO A 70 -15.96 -17.25 -1.65
C PRO A 70 -15.13 -16.00 -1.94
N LEU A 71 -15.64 -14.84 -1.52
CA LEU A 71 -14.99 -13.55 -1.71
C LEU A 71 -13.60 -13.52 -1.05
N GLU A 72 -13.44 -14.14 0.11
CA GLU A 72 -12.15 -14.26 0.79
C GLU A 72 -11.09 -14.95 -0.08
N THR A 73 -11.45 -16.08 -0.71
CA THR A 73 -10.57 -16.80 -1.63
C THR A 73 -10.21 -15.96 -2.86
N LEU A 74 -11.14 -15.15 -3.37
CA LEU A 74 -10.84 -14.19 -4.44
C LEU A 74 -9.84 -13.12 -3.97
N LEU A 75 -10.02 -12.58 -2.77
CA LEU A 75 -9.15 -11.55 -2.18
C LEU A 75 -7.73 -12.09 -1.93
N GLU A 76 -7.58 -13.32 -1.46
CA GLU A 76 -6.27 -13.98 -1.33
C GLU A 76 -5.54 -14.11 -2.67
N GLN A 77 -6.26 -14.50 -3.72
CA GLN A 77 -5.68 -14.61 -5.06
C GLN A 77 -5.29 -13.25 -5.64
N VAL A 78 -6.10 -12.21 -5.38
CA VAL A 78 -5.77 -10.84 -5.78
C VAL A 78 -4.54 -10.35 -5.04
N ASP A 79 -4.44 -10.56 -3.73
CA ASP A 79 -3.28 -10.21 -2.90
C ASP A 79 -2.00 -10.87 -3.45
N ALA A 80 -2.04 -12.17 -3.71
CA ALA A 80 -0.92 -12.90 -4.31
C ALA A 80 -0.56 -12.35 -5.71
N ALA A 81 -1.57 -12.09 -6.55
CA ALA A 81 -1.35 -11.59 -7.90
C ALA A 81 -0.68 -10.20 -7.88
N VAL A 82 -1.19 -9.24 -7.10
CA VAL A 82 -0.62 -7.88 -7.09
C VAL A 82 0.82 -7.86 -6.57
N ARG A 83 1.17 -8.70 -5.61
CA ARG A 83 2.54 -8.80 -5.07
C ARG A 83 3.55 -9.31 -6.09
N THR A 84 3.12 -10.07 -7.08
CA THR A 84 3.99 -10.59 -8.14
C THR A 84 4.12 -9.65 -9.34
N LYS A 85 3.31 -8.59 -9.43
CA LYS A 85 3.29 -7.69 -10.59
C LYS A 85 4.50 -6.75 -10.68
N GLY A 86 5.30 -6.63 -9.61
CA GLY A 86 6.49 -5.78 -9.61
C GLY A 86 6.18 -4.30 -9.85
N TRP A 87 4.99 -3.85 -9.45
CA TRP A 87 4.61 -2.44 -9.53
C TRP A 87 5.51 -1.57 -8.64
N ASP A 88 5.56 -0.28 -8.94
CA ASP A 88 6.24 0.72 -8.10
C ASP A 88 5.43 1.01 -6.83
N THR A 89 5.14 -0.04 -6.06
CA THR A 89 4.43 -0.01 -4.79
C THR A 89 5.21 -0.85 -3.80
N SER A 90 5.55 -0.26 -2.66
CA SER A 90 6.31 -0.99 -1.65
C SER A 90 5.44 -2.06 -0.99
N PRO A 91 6.05 -3.09 -0.37
CA PRO A 91 5.30 -4.16 0.28
C PRO A 91 4.34 -3.66 1.39
N ILE A 92 4.71 -2.60 2.11
CA ILE A 92 3.87 -2.02 3.18
C ILE A 92 2.70 -1.22 2.60
N GLU A 93 2.92 -0.52 1.49
CA GLU A 93 1.85 0.18 0.77
C GLU A 93 0.87 -0.81 0.13
N LEU A 94 1.35 -1.89 -0.50
CA LEU A 94 0.48 -2.97 -1.01
C LEU A 94 -0.34 -3.61 0.10
N THR A 95 0.26 -3.80 1.28
CA THR A 95 -0.45 -4.32 2.46
C THR A 95 -1.56 -3.37 2.90
N TRP A 96 -1.29 -2.07 2.90
CA TRP A 96 -2.32 -1.04 3.15
C TRP A 96 -3.43 -1.10 2.09
N CYS A 97 -3.10 -1.19 0.80
CA CYS A 97 -4.08 -1.28 -0.27
C CYS A 97 -5.01 -2.48 -0.08
N ILE A 98 -4.44 -3.67 0.14
CA ILE A 98 -5.25 -4.89 0.29
C ILE A 98 -6.12 -4.83 1.56
N ALA A 99 -5.62 -4.27 2.66
CA ALA A 99 -6.44 -4.06 3.86
C ALA A 99 -7.65 -3.17 3.56
N ARG A 100 -7.47 -2.07 2.83
CA ARG A 100 -8.57 -1.18 2.41
C ARG A 100 -9.55 -1.86 1.45
N VAL A 101 -9.06 -2.71 0.54
CA VAL A 101 -9.94 -3.50 -0.36
C VAL A 101 -10.80 -4.46 0.46
N ARG A 102 -10.21 -5.16 1.45
CA ARG A 102 -10.94 -6.07 2.35
C ARG A 102 -12.03 -5.32 3.14
N GLU A 103 -11.70 -4.20 3.76
CA GLU A 103 -12.66 -3.38 4.53
C GLU A 103 -13.84 -2.84 3.72
N ARG A 104 -13.69 -2.72 2.40
CA ARG A 104 -14.76 -2.22 1.51
C ARG A 104 -15.64 -3.33 0.94
N LEU A 105 -15.22 -4.58 1.06
CA LEU A 105 -15.87 -5.72 0.41
C LEU A 105 -16.37 -6.77 1.41
N LEU A 106 -15.80 -6.82 2.61
CA LEU A 106 -16.24 -7.64 3.74
C LEU A 106 -17.09 -6.78 4.70
#